data_AF-A0A7K2XQ35-F1
#
_entry.id   AF-A0A7K2XQ35-F1
#
_cell.length_a   1.000
_cell.length_b   1.000
_cell.length_c   1.000
_cell.angle_alpha   90.00
_cell.angle_beta   90.00
_cell.angle_gamma   90.00
#
_symmetry.space_group_name_H-M   'P 1'
#
loop_
_entity.id
_entity.type
_entity.pdbx_description
1 polymer ?
#
loop_
_entity_poly.entity_id
_entity_poly.type
_entity_poly.pdbx_seq_one_letter_code
_entity_poly.pdbx_strand_id
1 'polypeptide(L)'
;AALGAAGREADCDALLRQGVARPASEVADAALALDGAGRIREADALLGAFVRVRTAEEAAGLARHDPQWFAPRLLRAARALPGPRHRDLLHALRVAGIAGA
;
A
#
# COMPACT_ATOMS: atom_id res chain seq x y z
N ALA A 1 -27.91 -25.69 -10.68
CA ALA A 1 -27.17 -25.21 -9.48
C ALA A 1 -25.92 -24.48 -9.93
N ALA A 2 -25.86 -23.15 -9.82
CA ALA A 2 -24.75 -22.34 -10.36
C ALA A 2 -24.50 -21.05 -9.55
N LEU A 3 -24.29 -21.16 -8.24
CA LEU A 3 -23.98 -20.01 -7.35
C LEU A 3 -22.71 -20.20 -6.48
N GLY A 4 -21.89 -21.23 -6.73
CA GLY A 4 -20.76 -21.55 -5.87
C GLY A 4 -19.44 -20.81 -6.16
N ALA A 5 -19.29 -20.19 -7.34
CA ALA A 5 -18.01 -19.59 -7.75
C ALA A 5 -17.89 -18.10 -7.32
N ALA A 6 -18.91 -17.29 -7.60
CA ALA A 6 -18.88 -15.85 -7.32
C ALA A 6 -18.82 -15.49 -5.82
N GLY A 7 -19.41 -16.32 -4.95
CA GLY A 7 -19.37 -16.09 -3.50
C GLY A 7 -18.00 -16.37 -2.86
N ARG A 8 -17.21 -17.29 -3.45
CA ARG A 8 -15.89 -17.66 -2.90
C ARG A 8 -14.79 -16.70 -3.28
N GLU A 9 -14.87 -16.06 -4.44
CA GLU A 9 -13.88 -15.04 -4.86
C GLU A 9 -13.99 -13.77 -4.01
N ALA A 10 -15.21 -13.31 -3.72
CA ALA A 10 -15.43 -12.16 -2.84
C ALA A 10 -15.01 -12.43 -1.38
N ASP A 11 -15.23 -13.65 -0.88
CA ASP A 11 -14.79 -14.08 0.46
C ASP A 11 -13.28 -14.28 0.53
N CYS A 12 -12.65 -14.90 -0.48
CA CYS A 12 -11.20 -15.03 -0.55
C CYS A 12 -10.52 -13.65 -0.63
N ASP A 13 -11.08 -12.72 -1.41
CA ASP A 13 -10.62 -11.34 -1.46
C ASP A 13 -10.80 -10.63 -0.11
N ALA A 14 -11.92 -10.85 0.60
CA ALA A 14 -12.12 -10.31 1.95
C ALA A 14 -11.15 -10.89 2.99
N LEU A 15 -10.86 -12.19 2.94
CA LEU A 15 -9.90 -12.88 3.82
C LEU A 15 -8.45 -12.48 3.52
N LEU A 16 -8.09 -12.34 2.24
CA LEU A 16 -6.81 -11.75 1.84
C LEU A 16 -6.71 -10.30 2.30
N ARG A 17 -7.78 -9.51 2.20
CA ARG A 17 -7.86 -8.14 2.73
C ARG A 17 -7.69 -8.11 4.26
N GLN A 18 -8.20 -9.09 5.00
CA GLN A 18 -7.99 -9.18 6.46
C GLN A 18 -6.51 -9.42 6.81
N GLY A 19 -5.80 -10.24 6.02
CA GLY A 19 -4.37 -10.54 6.22
C GLY A 19 -3.42 -9.50 5.64
N VAL A 20 -3.84 -8.71 4.65
CA VAL A 20 -3.07 -7.61 4.03
C VAL A 20 -3.21 -6.30 4.79
N ALA A 21 -4.42 -5.98 5.27
CA ALA A 21 -4.68 -4.72 5.96
C ALA A 21 -3.91 -4.62 7.27
N ARG A 22 -3.78 -5.71 8.03
CA ARG A 22 -3.12 -5.70 9.33
C ARG A 22 -1.59 -5.45 9.26
N PRO A 23 -0.82 -6.08 8.36
CA PRO A 23 0.56 -5.70 8.10
C PRO A 23 0.69 -4.27 7.57
N ALA A 24 -0.23 -3.81 6.71
CA ALA A 24 -0.20 -2.45 6.19
C ALA A 24 -0.45 -1.41 7.30
N SER A 25 -1.38 -1.69 8.21
CA SER A 25 -1.66 -0.83 9.36
C SER A 25 -0.50 -0.78 10.34
N GLU A 26 0.12 -1.92 10.65
CA GLU A 26 1.29 -1.96 11.54
C GLU A 26 2.49 -1.19 10.94
N VAL A 27 2.72 -1.29 9.62
CA VAL A 27 3.76 -0.52 8.94
C VAL A 27 3.39 0.97 8.87
N ALA A 28 2.11 1.31 8.68
CA ALA A 28 1.65 2.69 8.71
C ALA A 28 1.88 3.33 10.08
N ASP A 29 1.47 2.64 11.16
CA ASP A 29 1.66 3.10 12.53
C ASP A 29 3.15 3.29 12.86
N ALA A 30 4.00 2.32 12.46
CA ALA A 30 5.44 2.43 12.64
C ALA A 30 6.04 3.62 11.86
N ALA A 31 5.60 3.83 10.62
CA ALA A 31 6.09 4.95 9.80
C ALA A 31 5.67 6.31 10.37
N LEU A 32 4.44 6.44 10.86
CA LEU A 32 3.94 7.66 11.52
C LEU A 32 4.63 7.88 12.87
N ALA A 33 4.92 6.83 13.63
CA ALA A 33 5.70 6.94 14.86
C ALA A 33 7.13 7.44 14.59
N LEU A 34 7.76 6.98 13.50
CA LEU A 34 9.07 7.48 13.07
C LEU A 34 9.00 8.94 12.63
N ASP A 35 7.94 9.36 11.94
CA ASP A 35 7.68 10.77 11.59
C ASP A 35 7.57 11.65 12.84
N GLY A 36 6.72 11.25 13.80
CA GLY A 36 6.55 11.94 15.08
C GLY A 36 7.83 12.01 15.92
N ALA A 37 8.75 11.06 15.74
CA ALA A 37 10.08 11.06 16.35
C ALA A 37 11.15 11.82 15.54
N GLY A 38 10.80 12.46 14.42
CA GLY A 38 11.74 13.16 13.53
C GLY A 38 12.67 12.25 12.71
N ARG A 39 12.39 10.94 12.66
CA ARG A 39 13.21 9.90 12.01
C ARG A 39 12.76 9.62 10.58
N ILE A 40 12.59 10.68 9.78
CA ILE A 40 12.05 10.60 8.41
C ILE A 40 12.83 9.64 7.51
N ARG A 41 14.15 9.58 7.62
CA ARG A 41 14.97 8.68 6.78
C ARG A 41 14.64 7.21 7.03
N GLU A 42 14.29 6.86 8.26
CA GLU A 42 13.97 5.49 8.63
C GLU A 42 12.55 5.13 8.21
N ALA A 43 11.63 6.09 8.29
CA ALA A 43 10.31 5.94 7.69
C ALA A 43 10.42 5.72 6.18
N ASP A 44 11.21 6.52 5.46
CA ASP A 44 11.44 6.35 4.02
C ASP A 44 12.10 4.99 3.71
N ALA A 45 13.03 4.51 4.53
CA ALA A 45 13.65 3.19 4.38
C ALA A 45 12.65 2.05 4.59
N LEU A 46 11.80 2.14 5.61
CA LEU A 46 10.72 1.19 5.90
C LEU A 46 9.73 1.12 4.73
N LEU A 47 9.26 2.28 4.26
CA LEU A 47 8.34 2.37 3.12
C LEU A 47 8.99 1.86 1.82
N GLY A 48 10.27 2.16 1.61
CA GLY A 48 11.03 1.63 0.49
C GLY A 48 11.16 0.10 0.50
N ALA A 49 11.37 -0.49 1.68
CA ALA A 49 11.37 -1.93 1.85
C ALA A 49 9.98 -2.53 1.60
N PHE A 50 8.92 -1.89 2.12
CA PHE A 50 7.54 -2.32 1.91
C PHE A 50 7.19 -2.36 0.42
N VAL A 51 7.40 -1.26 -0.32
CA VAL A 51 7.16 -1.18 -1.77
C VAL A 51 8.01 -2.19 -2.56
N ARG A 52 9.16 -2.60 -2.03
CA ARG A 52 10.01 -3.59 -2.71
C ARG A 52 9.44 -5.02 -2.64
N VAL A 53 8.83 -5.36 -1.51
CA VAL A 53 8.38 -6.72 -1.20
C VAL A 53 6.90 -6.92 -1.49
N ARG A 54 6.11 -5.84 -1.42
CA ARG A 54 4.65 -5.85 -1.53
C ARG A 54 4.18 -5.45 -2.92
N THR A 55 2.96 -5.86 -3.23
CA THR A 55 2.23 -5.49 -4.45
C THR A 55 1.88 -4.01 -4.47
N ALA A 56 1.55 -3.50 -5.65
CA ALA A 56 1.09 -2.12 -5.82
C ALA A 56 -0.22 -1.85 -5.06
N GLU A 57 -1.11 -2.84 -5.01
CA GLU A 57 -2.39 -2.82 -4.33
C GLU A 57 -2.22 -2.77 -2.81
N GLU A 58 -1.30 -3.57 -2.25
CA GLU A 58 -0.95 -3.52 -0.82
C GLU A 58 -0.36 -2.16 -0.44
N ALA A 59 0.51 -1.57 -1.27
CA ALA A 59 1.06 -0.24 -1.06
C ALA A 59 0.00 0.86 -1.18
N ALA A 60 -0.96 0.74 -2.10
CA ALA A 60 -2.10 1.64 -2.17
C ALA A 60 -3.03 1.48 -0.95
N GLY A 61 -3.16 0.26 -0.41
CA GLY A 61 -3.85 0.00 0.85
C GLY A 61 -3.20 0.73 2.02
N LEU A 62 -1.88 0.66 2.15
CA LEU A 62 -1.12 1.40 3.17
C LEU A 62 -1.32 2.92 3.04
N ALA A 63 -1.41 3.45 1.82
CA ALA A 63 -1.66 4.86 1.60
C ALA A 63 -3.02 5.34 2.13
N ARG A 64 -4.00 4.46 2.39
CA ARG A 64 -5.30 4.84 2.94
C ARG A 64 -5.23 5.37 4.38
N HIS A 65 -4.16 5.05 5.12
CA HIS A 65 -3.99 5.48 6.52
C HIS A 65 -3.73 6.98 6.64
N ASP A 66 -2.94 7.55 5.72
CA ASP A 66 -2.74 8.99 5.54
C ASP A 66 -2.38 9.24 4.07
N PRO A 67 -3.38 9.49 3.22
CA PRO A 67 -3.19 9.69 1.78
C PRO A 67 -2.13 10.76 1.45
N GLN A 68 -2.11 11.87 2.19
CA GLN A 68 -1.26 13.01 1.89
C GLN A 68 0.19 12.75 2.30
N TRP A 69 0.40 11.98 3.36
CA TRP A 69 1.74 11.68 3.85
C TRP A 69 2.35 10.46 3.15
N PHE A 70 1.58 9.38 2.95
CA PHE A 70 2.09 8.12 2.40
C PHE A 70 2.20 8.11 0.89
N ALA A 71 1.19 8.57 0.14
CA ALA A 71 1.19 8.46 -1.33
C ALA A 71 2.44 9.06 -2.00
N PRO A 72 2.89 10.31 -1.70
CA PRO A 72 4.09 10.86 -2.31
C PRO A 72 5.36 10.08 -1.94
N ARG A 73 5.45 9.54 -0.72
CA ARG A 73 6.61 8.76 -0.25
C ARG A 73 6.69 7.39 -0.91
N LEU A 74 5.57 6.68 -0.99
CA LEU A 74 5.47 5.39 -1.66
C LEU A 74 5.78 5.52 -3.16
N LEU A 75 5.29 6.60 -3.81
CA LEU A 75 5.61 6.88 -5.21
C LEU A 75 7.08 7.20 -5.44
N ARG A 76 7.72 7.95 -4.53
CA ARG A 76 9.16 8.22 -4.57
C ARG A 76 9.96 6.92 -4.42
N ALA A 77 9.58 6.07 -3.46
CA ALA A 77 10.19 4.76 -3.27
C ALA A 77 10.05 3.88 -4.52
N ALA A 78 8.85 3.80 -5.11
CA ALA A 78 8.61 3.01 -6.31
C ALA A 78 9.39 3.51 -7.53
N ARG A 79 9.62 4.83 -7.65
CA ARG A 79 10.43 5.43 -8.73
C ARG A 79 11.90 5.04 -8.66
N ALA A 80 12.41 4.72 -7.46
CA ALA A 80 13.79 4.28 -7.26
C ALA A 80 14.00 2.77 -7.56
N LEU A 81 12.93 2.04 -7.86
CA LEU A 81 12.98 0.60 -8.15
C LEU A 81 12.90 0.37 -9.66
N PRO A 82 13.63 -0.63 -10.20
CA PRO A 82 13.53 -0.97 -11.60
C PRO A 82 12.15 -1.57 -11.93
N GLY A 83 11.74 -1.42 -13.20
CA GLY A 83 10.52 -2.03 -13.73
C GLY A 83 9.26 -1.17 -13.57
N PRO A 84 8.06 -1.77 -13.78
CA PRO A 84 6.81 -1.02 -13.89
C PRO A 84 6.23 -0.53 -12.55
N ARG A 85 6.89 -0.82 -11.42
CA ARG A 85 6.39 -0.57 -10.05
C ARG A 85 5.84 0.83 -9.82
N HIS A 86 6.49 1.87 -10.34
CA HIS A 86 5.99 3.24 -10.18
C HIS A 86 4.63 3.45 -10.88
N ARG A 87 4.48 2.95 -12.11
CA ARG A 87 3.23 3.08 -12.87
C ARG A 87 2.13 2.23 -12.25
N ASP A 88 2.46 1.02 -11.83
CA ASP A 88 1.49 0.10 -11.23
C ASP A 88 0.99 0.65 -9.90
N LEU A 89 1.88 1.22 -9.08
CA LEU A 89 1.48 1.91 -7.85
C LEU A 89 0.65 3.16 -8.13
N LEU A 90 1.04 3.99 -9.11
CA LEU A 90 0.20 5.13 -9.54
C LEU A 90 -1.20 4.68 -9.97
N HIS A 91 -1.29 3.57 -10.68
CA HIS A 91 -2.57 3.00 -11.11
C HIS A 91 -3.39 2.51 -9.91
N ALA A 92 -2.79 1.75 -8.99
CA ALA A 92 -3.45 1.27 -7.79
C ALA A 92 -3.94 2.42 -6.89
N LEU A 93 -3.16 3.51 -6.75
CA LEU A 93 -3.58 4.72 -6.02
C LEU A 93 -4.75 5.44 -6.69
N ARG A 94 -4.82 5.45 -8.03
CA ARG A 94 -5.98 5.98 -8.78
C ARG A 94 -7.22 5.14 -8.56
N VAL A 95 -7.10 3.81 -8.70
CA VAL A 95 -8.20 2.86 -8.44
C VAL A 95 -8.69 2.99 -6.99
N ALA A 96 -7.79 3.25 -6.04
CA ALA A 96 -8.11 3.46 -4.64
C ALA A 96 -8.77 4.82 -4.33
N GLY A 97 -8.80 5.77 -5.29
CA GLY A 97 -9.29 7.14 -5.10
C GLY A 97 -8.33 8.06 -4.32
N ILE A 98 -7.07 7.66 -4.17
CA ILE A 98 -6.05 8.37 -3.36
C ILE A 98 -5.25 9.36 -4.21
N ALA A 99 -4.95 8.98 -5.45
CA ALA A 99 -4.34 9.87 -6.43
C ALA A 99 -5.37 10.09 -7.54
N GLY A 100 -6.08 11.22 -7.52
CA GLY A 100 -7.06 11.57 -8.55
C GLY A 100 -6.49 12.60 -9.52
N ALA A 101 -6.52 12.24 -10.82
CA ALA A 101 -6.30 13.04 -12.03
C ALA A 101 -5.25 14.16 -11.97
#